data_AF-A0A7C6WAK5-F1
#
_entry.id   AF-A0A7C6WAK5-F1
#
_cell.length_a   1.000
_cell.length_b   1.000
_cell.length_c   1.000
_cell.angle_alpha   90.00
_cell.angle_beta   90.00
_cell.angle_gamma   90.00
#
_symmetry.space_group_name_H-M   'P 1'
#
loop_
_entity.id
_entity.type
_entity.pdbx_description
1 polymer ?
#
loop_
_entity_poly.entity_id
_entity_poly.type
_entity_poly.pdbx_seq_one_letter_code
_entity_poly.pdbx_strand_id
1 'polypeptide(L)'
;MATDNIEFLFRQGRAERTSSLTKARDIFQQRKLKDDEYMKDGLIYCAICDTPRQALIEGYYVSMFCQCQQEVKEREEAALRKQLIEDQRKKLISSPKLRACRFEVDDGDTPNTKQICEKYVENFEKLKEKGFGLFIFGDKGTGKTFYAYAIANALIDKGYKIRGVKLTSIIQRAQQFSEDFETAVAPFYEADLLIIDDLGKERSTPFAAEAVFNFLDGCYIRKVPLIVTTNKDIDEIEKIMNEPETAEEATYACIFDRVFEHCKKIRLNKVRRRERLAKHNEEIMNEILGIKKSN
;
A
#
# COMPACT_ATOMS: atom_id res chain seq x y z
N MET A 1 -3.81 26.41 32.66
CA MET A 1 -3.63 25.27 33.59
C MET A 1 -4.87 24.37 33.58
N ALA A 2 -6.02 24.73 34.18
CA ALA A 2 -7.26 23.92 34.12
C ALA A 2 -7.74 23.58 32.71
N THR A 3 -7.66 24.56 31.80
CA THR A 3 -8.05 24.41 30.40
C THR A 3 -7.17 23.43 29.65
N ASP A 4 -5.87 23.35 30.00
CA ASP A 4 -4.89 22.54 29.27
C ASP A 4 -5.08 21.04 29.57
N ASN A 5 -5.43 20.70 30.82
CA ASN A 5 -5.72 19.33 31.25
C ASN A 5 -7.04 18.80 30.65
N ILE A 6 -8.07 19.65 30.57
CA ILE A 6 -9.35 19.31 29.94
C ILE A 6 -9.18 19.19 28.42
N GLU A 7 -8.42 20.11 27.80
CA GLU A 7 -8.14 20.08 26.37
C GLU A 7 -7.30 18.85 25.97
N PHE A 8 -6.38 18.41 26.84
CA PHE A 8 -5.65 17.16 26.66
C PHE A 8 -6.59 15.95 26.55
N LEU A 9 -7.59 15.83 27.42
CA LEU A 9 -8.56 14.73 27.35
C LEU A 9 -9.43 14.76 26.09
N PHE A 10 -9.77 15.96 25.62
CA PHE A 10 -10.44 16.13 24.33
C PHE A 10 -9.56 15.70 23.16
N ARG A 11 -8.25 16.02 23.17
CA ARG A 11 -7.30 15.60 22.13
C ARG A 11 -7.08 14.08 22.11
N GLN A 12 -7.16 13.43 23.26
CA GLN A 12 -7.05 11.97 23.39
C GLN A 12 -8.37 11.23 23.07
N GLY A 13 -9.42 11.94 22.65
CA GLY A 13 -10.72 11.32 22.35
C GLY A 13 -11.44 10.72 23.57
N ARG A 14 -10.96 11.01 24.79
CA ARG A 14 -11.50 10.46 26.04
C ARG A 14 -12.69 11.22 26.60
N ALA A 15 -12.93 12.42 26.07
CA ALA A 15 -14.03 13.31 26.45
C ALA A 15 -14.62 14.00 25.22
N GLU A 16 -15.89 14.38 25.30
CA GLU A 16 -16.63 15.02 24.21
C GLU A 16 -16.48 16.55 24.32
N ARG A 17 -16.10 17.25 23.23
CA ARG A 17 -16.14 18.72 23.18
C ARG A 17 -17.60 19.17 23.07
N THR A 18 -18.34 19.16 24.15
CA THR A 18 -19.60 19.91 24.19
C THR A 18 -19.26 21.39 24.06
N SER A 19 -19.90 22.09 23.14
CA SER A 19 -19.65 23.47 22.69
C SER A 19 -19.88 24.56 23.74
N SER A 20 -19.60 24.29 25.00
CA SER A 20 -19.73 25.25 26.10
C SER A 20 -18.87 24.78 27.28
N LEU A 21 -17.68 25.38 27.48
CA LEU A 21 -17.04 25.46 28.79
C LEU A 21 -17.90 26.40 29.68
N THR A 22 -19.16 26.05 29.92
CA THR A 22 -20.04 26.83 30.79
C THR A 22 -19.65 26.52 32.22
N LYS A 23 -19.39 27.58 33.01
CA LYS A 23 -19.01 27.51 34.42
C LYS A 23 -19.81 26.43 35.17
N ALA A 24 -19.09 25.53 35.82
CA ALA A 24 -19.52 24.23 36.36
C ALA A 24 -20.47 24.25 37.58
N ARG A 25 -21.32 25.27 37.76
CA ARG A 25 -22.22 25.28 38.92
C ARG A 25 -23.61 24.68 38.67
N ASP A 26 -24.19 24.78 37.47
CA ASP A 26 -25.64 24.56 37.36
C ASP A 26 -26.12 23.51 36.34
N ILE A 27 -25.29 22.99 35.43
CA ILE A 27 -25.82 22.22 34.28
C ILE A 27 -25.98 20.71 34.56
N PHE A 28 -25.09 20.07 35.32
CA PHE A 28 -25.04 18.59 35.35
C PHE A 28 -25.64 17.92 36.59
N GLN A 29 -25.93 18.65 37.67
CA GLN A 29 -26.61 18.08 38.83
C GLN A 29 -28.13 17.87 38.63
N GLN A 30 -28.71 18.35 37.53
CA GLN A 30 -30.16 18.28 37.29
C GLN A 30 -30.59 17.45 36.08
N ARG A 31 -29.68 16.75 35.39
CA ARG A 31 -30.10 15.85 34.31
C ARG A 31 -30.51 14.50 34.89
N LYS A 32 -31.62 13.96 34.40
CA LYS A 32 -32.00 12.58 34.67
C LYS A 32 -30.90 11.65 34.13
N LEU A 33 -30.40 10.75 34.99
CA LEU A 33 -29.45 9.72 34.57
C LEU A 33 -30.08 8.87 33.47
N LYS A 34 -29.26 8.46 32.50
CA LYS A 34 -29.68 7.48 31.50
C LYS A 34 -29.81 6.10 32.16
N ASP A 35 -30.53 5.20 31.50
CA ASP A 35 -30.76 3.83 32.00
C ASP A 35 -29.45 3.03 32.18
N ASP A 36 -28.40 3.41 31.46
CA ASP A 36 -27.06 2.82 31.53
C ASP A 36 -26.08 3.62 32.41
N GLU A 37 -26.59 4.51 33.27
CA GLU A 37 -25.82 5.38 34.17
C GLU A 37 -26.25 5.18 35.63
N TYR A 38 -25.29 5.25 36.55
CA TYR A 38 -25.57 5.29 37.99
C TYR A 38 -24.59 6.22 38.71
N MET A 39 -24.92 6.66 39.92
CA MET A 39 -24.07 7.56 40.70
C MET A 39 -23.24 6.80 41.74
N LYS A 40 -21.94 7.12 41.80
CA LYS A 40 -21.00 6.60 42.81
C LYS A 40 -19.99 7.70 43.14
N ASP A 41 -19.77 7.94 44.43
CA ASP A 41 -18.82 8.95 44.92
C ASP A 41 -19.02 10.36 44.33
N GLY A 42 -20.26 10.74 44.04
CA GLY A 42 -20.60 12.05 43.47
C GLY A 42 -20.32 12.19 41.96
N LEU A 43 -19.93 11.10 41.27
CA LEU A 43 -19.70 11.06 39.83
C LEU A 43 -20.66 10.07 39.14
N ILE A 44 -20.90 10.31 37.86
CA ILE A 44 -21.66 9.41 36.99
C ILE A 44 -20.75 8.26 36.50
N TYR A 45 -21.21 7.03 36.69
CA TYR A 45 -20.57 5.80 36.24
C TYR A 45 -21.46 5.07 35.22
N CYS A 46 -20.83 4.22 34.41
CA CYS A 46 -21.53 3.35 33.48
C CYS A 46 -22.03 2.08 34.17
N ALA A 47 -23.33 1.77 34.04
CA ALA A 47 -23.92 0.55 34.58
C ALA A 47 -23.47 -0.75 33.86
N ILE A 48 -22.85 -0.63 32.68
CA ILE A 48 -22.43 -1.79 31.86
C ILE A 48 -21.01 -2.25 32.20
N CYS A 49 -20.07 -1.31 32.38
CA CYS A 49 -18.64 -1.63 32.56
C CYS A 49 -18.02 -1.05 33.83
N ASP A 50 -18.82 -0.41 34.68
CA ASP A 50 -18.40 0.17 35.97
C ASP A 50 -17.31 1.25 35.91
N THR A 51 -16.98 1.76 34.72
CA THR A 51 -16.00 2.85 34.58
C THR A 51 -16.67 4.23 34.62
N PRO A 52 -15.97 5.28 35.08
CA PRO A 52 -16.51 6.63 35.15
C PRO A 52 -16.93 7.17 33.78
N ARG A 53 -18.11 7.79 33.71
CA ARG A 53 -18.55 8.65 32.60
C ARG A 53 -18.36 10.13 32.91
N GLN A 54 -17.78 10.43 34.06
CA GLN A 54 -17.56 11.77 34.53
C GLN A 54 -16.26 11.82 35.35
N ALA A 55 -15.50 12.90 35.20
CA ALA A 55 -14.33 13.18 36.02
C ALA A 55 -14.44 14.59 36.60
N LEU A 56 -13.93 14.79 37.82
CA LEU A 56 -13.77 16.12 38.42
C LEU A 56 -12.33 16.59 38.20
N ILE A 57 -12.15 17.61 37.38
CA ILE A 57 -10.83 18.15 37.00
C ILE A 57 -10.79 19.61 37.40
N GLU A 58 -9.94 19.95 38.36
CA GLU A 58 -9.73 21.33 38.83
C GLU A 58 -11.05 22.06 39.20
N GLY A 59 -12.00 21.32 39.79
CA GLY A 59 -13.32 21.83 40.20
C GLY A 59 -14.41 21.79 39.13
N TYR A 60 -14.11 21.26 37.93
CA TYR A 60 -15.04 21.13 36.82
C TYR A 60 -15.42 19.66 36.58
N TYR A 61 -16.72 19.39 36.49
CA TYR A 61 -17.20 18.09 36.02
C TYR A 61 -17.09 18.00 34.50
N VAL A 62 -16.37 16.99 34.02
CA VAL A 62 -16.13 16.73 32.59
C VAL A 62 -16.74 15.38 32.23
N SER A 63 -17.55 15.36 31.17
CA SER A 63 -18.09 14.11 30.61
C SER A 63 -17.00 13.31 29.91
N MET A 64 -16.87 12.04 30.30
CA MET A 64 -15.88 11.09 29.81
C MET A 64 -16.58 9.92 29.12
N PHE A 65 -15.93 9.31 28.14
CA PHE A 65 -16.39 8.03 27.63
C PHE A 65 -16.04 6.92 28.62
N CYS A 66 -17.01 6.09 29.01
CA CYS A 66 -16.72 4.82 29.69
C CYS A 66 -15.78 3.96 28.83
N GLN A 67 -15.13 2.97 29.42
CA GLN A 67 -14.36 1.97 28.67
C GLN A 67 -15.19 1.37 27.53
N CYS A 68 -16.46 1.02 27.80
CA CYS A 68 -17.37 0.51 26.79
C CYS A 68 -17.59 1.43 25.58
N GLN A 69 -17.67 2.73 25.80
CA GLN A 69 -17.87 3.74 24.77
C GLN A 69 -16.57 4.02 24.02
N GLN A 70 -15.43 4.00 24.71
CA GLN A 70 -14.11 4.10 24.09
C GLN A 70 -13.90 2.92 23.13
N GLU A 71 -14.17 1.69 23.56
CA GLU A 71 -14.05 0.50 22.71
C GLU A 71 -14.96 0.55 21.48
N VAL A 72 -16.21 1.03 21.61
CA VAL A 72 -17.11 1.22 20.47
C VAL A 72 -16.53 2.25 19.49
N LYS A 73 -16.08 3.40 19.98
CA LYS A 73 -15.47 4.44 19.13
C LYS A 73 -14.21 3.95 18.43
N GLU A 74 -13.32 3.28 19.15
CA GLU A 74 -12.11 2.70 18.56
C GLU A 74 -12.45 1.70 17.45
N ARG A 75 -13.48 0.86 17.64
CA ARG A 75 -13.96 -0.06 16.60
C ARG A 75 -14.55 0.67 15.40
N GLU A 76 -15.36 1.69 15.61
CA GLU A 76 -15.94 2.52 14.54
C GLU A 76 -14.85 3.25 13.74
N GLU A 77 -13.90 3.89 14.42
CA GLU A 77 -12.76 4.57 13.81
C GLU A 77 -11.87 3.59 13.05
N ALA A 78 -11.59 2.41 13.63
CA ALA A 78 -10.83 1.36 12.95
C ALA A 78 -11.57 0.83 11.71
N ALA A 79 -12.89 0.65 11.79
CA ALA A 79 -13.71 0.23 10.66
C ALA A 79 -13.71 1.27 9.54
N LEU A 80 -13.88 2.55 9.89
CA LEU A 80 -13.82 3.67 8.94
C LEU A 80 -12.44 3.77 8.28
N ARG A 81 -11.36 3.67 9.07
CA ARG A 81 -9.98 3.66 8.57
C ARG A 81 -9.75 2.50 7.60
N LYS A 82 -10.21 1.31 7.96
CA LYS A 82 -10.09 0.11 7.10
C LYS A 82 -10.86 0.29 5.79
N GLN A 83 -12.06 0.88 5.84
CA GLN A 83 -12.84 1.19 4.65
C GLN A 83 -12.11 2.20 3.74
N LEU A 84 -11.57 3.27 4.31
CA LEU A 84 -10.81 4.28 3.57
C LEU A 84 -9.59 3.68 2.86
N ILE A 85 -8.84 2.82 3.55
CA ILE A 85 -7.68 2.11 2.96
C ILE A 85 -8.12 1.21 1.80
N GLU A 86 -9.24 0.49 1.94
CA GLU A 86 -9.74 -0.37 0.88
C GLU A 86 -10.23 0.44 -0.34
N ASP A 87 -10.86 1.59 -0.13
CA ASP A 87 -11.27 2.48 -1.20
C ASP A 87 -10.06 3.11 -1.91
N GLN A 88 -9.02 3.48 -1.16
CA GLN A 88 -7.73 3.89 -1.74
C GLN A 88 -7.11 2.76 -2.55
N ARG A 89 -7.06 1.54 -2.02
CA ARG A 89 -6.54 0.35 -2.72
C ARG A 89 -7.24 0.12 -4.06
N LYS A 90 -8.58 0.24 -4.11
CA LYS A 90 -9.35 0.09 -5.36
C LYS A 90 -9.00 1.16 -6.40
N LYS A 91 -8.73 2.40 -5.96
CA LYS A 91 -8.30 3.50 -6.84
C LYS A 91 -6.88 3.29 -7.37
N LEU A 92 -5.96 2.84 -6.52
CA LEU A 92 -4.54 2.69 -6.82
C LEU A 92 -4.23 1.42 -7.63
N ILE A 93 -4.97 0.33 -7.38
CA ILE A 93 -4.81 -0.97 -8.03
C ILE A 93 -6.14 -1.38 -8.63
N SER A 94 -6.30 -1.19 -9.94
CA SER A 94 -7.57 -1.44 -10.64
C SER A 94 -7.95 -2.93 -10.74
N SER A 95 -6.96 -3.83 -10.84
CA SER A 95 -7.20 -5.26 -10.98
C SER A 95 -7.52 -5.94 -9.64
N PRO A 96 -8.68 -6.63 -9.50
CA PRO A 96 -8.99 -7.43 -8.31
C PRO A 96 -7.93 -8.48 -7.99
N LYS A 97 -7.36 -9.11 -9.03
CA LYS A 97 -6.30 -10.10 -8.89
C LYS A 97 -5.06 -9.54 -8.20
N LEU A 98 -4.67 -8.31 -8.55
CA LEU A 98 -3.49 -7.66 -7.97
C LEU A 98 -3.75 -7.16 -6.54
N ARG A 99 -5.00 -6.79 -6.21
CA ARG A 99 -5.42 -6.48 -4.83
C ARG A 99 -5.40 -7.70 -3.90
N ALA A 100 -5.48 -8.90 -4.47
CA ALA A 100 -5.40 -10.16 -3.73
C ALA A 100 -3.97 -10.66 -3.52
N CYS A 101 -2.96 -10.07 -4.16
CA CYS A 101 -1.56 -10.41 -3.90
C CYS A 101 -1.14 -9.89 -2.52
N ARG A 102 -1.02 -10.76 -1.53
CA ARG A 102 -0.58 -10.43 -0.17
C ARG A 102 0.35 -11.48 0.38
N PHE A 103 1.21 -11.13 1.33
CA PHE A 103 2.20 -12.05 1.90
C PHE A 103 1.58 -13.25 2.63
N GLU A 104 0.35 -13.10 3.12
CA GLU A 104 -0.40 -14.15 3.83
C GLU A 104 -0.85 -15.28 2.92
N VAL A 105 -1.02 -15.01 1.62
CA VAL A 105 -1.46 -15.99 0.60
C VAL A 105 -0.30 -16.46 -0.28
N ASP A 106 0.94 -16.23 0.17
CA ASP A 106 2.11 -16.75 -0.52
C ASP A 106 2.19 -18.28 -0.42
N ASP A 107 2.69 -18.95 -1.45
CA ASP A 107 2.81 -20.41 -1.47
C ASP A 107 3.96 -20.94 -0.61
N GLY A 108 4.85 -20.04 -0.16
CA GLY A 108 5.97 -20.36 0.74
C GLY A 108 7.16 -21.01 0.04
N ASP A 109 7.14 -21.12 -1.29
CA ASP A 109 8.23 -21.78 -2.03
C ASP A 109 9.52 -20.96 -2.08
N THR A 110 9.42 -19.64 -1.87
CA THR A 110 10.55 -18.71 -1.88
C THR A 110 10.64 -17.91 -0.58
N PRO A 111 10.94 -18.57 0.55
CA PRO A 111 10.90 -17.93 1.88
C PRO A 111 11.93 -16.79 2.00
N ASN A 112 13.10 -16.94 1.39
CA ASN A 112 14.11 -15.87 1.39
C ASN A 112 13.62 -14.63 0.64
N THR A 113 12.93 -14.80 -0.49
CA THR A 113 12.36 -13.68 -1.24
C THR A 113 11.27 -12.99 -0.43
N LYS A 114 10.36 -13.77 0.17
CA LYS A 114 9.33 -13.23 1.07
C LYS A 114 9.94 -12.39 2.19
N GLN A 115 10.96 -12.89 2.88
CA GLN A 115 11.65 -12.16 3.96
C GLN A 115 12.29 -10.85 3.47
N ILE A 116 12.91 -10.84 2.29
CA ILE A 116 13.49 -9.60 1.71
C ILE A 116 12.38 -8.58 1.44
N CYS A 117 11.26 -9.03 0.86
CA CYS A 117 10.12 -8.17 0.56
C CYS A 117 9.44 -7.62 1.84
N GLU A 118 9.31 -8.44 2.88
CA GLU A 118 8.79 -8.01 4.19
C GLU A 118 9.72 -6.98 4.84
N LYS A 119 11.05 -7.23 4.83
CA LYS A 119 12.04 -6.25 5.31
C LYS A 119 12.03 -4.94 4.53
N TYR A 120 11.78 -4.99 3.23
CA TYR A 120 11.61 -3.79 2.41
C TYR A 120 10.40 -2.97 2.90
N VAL A 121 9.27 -3.62 3.18
CA VAL A 121 8.05 -2.98 3.72
C VAL A 121 8.25 -2.42 5.13
N GLU A 122 8.99 -3.12 5.98
CA GLU A 122 9.35 -2.67 7.33
C GLU A 122 10.21 -1.41 7.31
N ASN A 123 11.17 -1.33 6.39
CA ASN A 123 12.15 -0.23 6.30
C ASN A 123 11.79 0.80 5.23
N PHE A 124 10.57 0.76 4.69
CA PHE A 124 10.20 1.51 3.49
C PHE A 124 10.37 3.02 3.64
N GLU A 125 10.08 3.60 4.79
CA GLU A 125 10.24 5.04 5.04
C GLU A 125 11.69 5.50 4.75
N LYS A 126 12.68 4.80 5.31
CA LYS A 126 14.11 5.09 5.11
C LYS A 126 14.56 4.83 3.67
N LEU A 127 14.04 3.75 3.07
CA LEU A 127 14.37 3.40 1.68
C LEU A 127 13.79 4.42 0.70
N LYS A 128 12.57 4.89 0.95
CA LYS A 128 11.87 5.92 0.19
C LYS A 128 12.64 7.23 0.20
N GLU A 129 13.11 7.70 1.36
CA GLU A 129 13.93 8.92 1.46
C GLU A 129 15.21 8.86 0.61
N LYS A 130 15.74 7.65 0.38
CA LYS A 130 16.92 7.42 -0.46
C LYS A 130 16.59 7.11 -1.92
N GLY A 131 15.32 6.93 -2.27
CA GLY A 131 14.90 6.51 -3.61
C GLY A 131 15.14 5.03 -3.93
N PHE A 132 15.35 4.19 -2.91
CA PHE A 132 15.74 2.79 -3.13
C PHE A 132 14.55 1.86 -3.41
N GLY A 133 14.71 1.10 -4.50
CA GLY A 133 13.71 0.21 -5.07
C GLY A 133 14.11 -1.26 -5.07
N LEU A 134 13.32 -2.07 -5.77
CA LEU A 134 13.59 -3.49 -6.01
C LEU A 134 13.53 -3.81 -7.51
N PHE A 135 14.46 -4.63 -7.98
CA PHE A 135 14.46 -5.16 -9.34
C PHE A 135 14.25 -6.67 -9.27
N ILE A 136 13.05 -7.13 -9.61
CA ILE A 136 12.64 -8.53 -9.46
C ILE A 136 12.63 -9.21 -10.83
N PHE A 137 13.50 -10.19 -11.03
CA PHE A 137 13.71 -10.84 -12.35
C PHE A 137 13.74 -12.37 -12.24
N GLY A 138 13.63 -13.04 -13.39
CA GLY A 138 13.63 -14.51 -13.49
C GLY A 138 12.53 -15.04 -14.42
N ASP A 139 12.30 -16.36 -14.40
CA ASP A 139 11.44 -17.03 -15.38
C ASP A 139 9.96 -16.62 -15.34
N LYS A 140 9.27 -16.81 -16.46
CA LYS A 140 7.83 -16.54 -16.54
C LYS A 140 7.07 -17.42 -15.54
N GLY A 141 6.24 -16.77 -14.72
CA GLY A 141 5.35 -17.48 -13.80
C GLY A 141 5.94 -17.84 -12.44
N THR A 142 7.08 -17.26 -12.05
CA THR A 142 7.74 -17.47 -10.74
C THR A 142 7.25 -16.57 -9.61
N GLY A 143 6.24 -15.73 -9.84
CA GLY A 143 5.64 -14.90 -8.78
C GLY A 143 6.18 -13.46 -8.65
N LYS A 144 6.97 -12.96 -9.62
CA LYS A 144 7.51 -11.57 -9.58
C LYS A 144 6.43 -10.50 -9.37
N THR A 145 5.40 -10.49 -10.21
CA THR A 145 4.25 -9.59 -10.07
C THR A 145 3.53 -9.78 -8.74
N PHE A 146 3.44 -11.03 -8.24
CA PHE A 146 2.83 -11.30 -6.95
C PHE A 146 3.58 -10.59 -5.82
N TYR A 147 4.91 -10.72 -5.75
CA TYR A 147 5.69 -10.05 -4.70
C TYR A 147 5.67 -8.52 -4.84
N ALA A 148 5.73 -7.99 -6.07
CA ALA A 148 5.61 -6.55 -6.30
C ALA A 148 4.29 -5.99 -5.74
N TYR A 149 3.16 -6.66 -6.00
CA TYR A 149 1.87 -6.22 -5.51
C TYR A 149 1.58 -6.63 -4.05
N ALA A 150 2.25 -7.65 -3.51
CA ALA A 150 2.22 -7.96 -2.07
C ALA A 150 2.87 -6.83 -1.25
N ILE A 151 4.03 -6.33 -1.70
CA ILE A 151 4.64 -5.12 -1.14
C ILE A 151 3.69 -3.93 -1.26
N ALA A 152 3.11 -3.72 -2.45
CA ALA A 152 2.17 -2.63 -2.67
C ALA A 152 1.00 -2.63 -1.69
N ASN A 153 0.34 -3.79 -1.53
CA ASN A 153 -0.81 -3.92 -0.65
C ASN A 153 -0.44 -3.66 0.81
N ALA A 154 0.71 -4.18 1.26
CA ALA A 154 1.20 -3.96 2.62
C ALA A 154 1.59 -2.50 2.89
N LEU A 155 2.14 -1.79 1.90
CA LEU A 155 2.44 -0.36 2.02
C LEU A 155 1.18 0.52 1.99
N ILE A 156 0.16 0.14 1.21
CA ILE A 156 -1.15 0.80 1.23
C ILE A 156 -1.80 0.64 2.62
N ASP A 157 -1.67 -0.52 3.26
CA ASP A 157 -2.15 -0.73 4.64
C ASP A 157 -1.46 0.20 5.65
N LYS A 158 -0.23 0.64 5.36
CA LYS A 158 0.52 1.64 6.14
C LYS A 158 0.22 3.09 5.74
N GLY A 159 -0.61 3.33 4.73
CA GLY A 159 -1.03 4.67 4.29
C GLY A 159 -0.16 5.30 3.19
N TYR A 160 0.75 4.54 2.57
CA TYR A 160 1.56 5.04 1.45
C TYR A 160 0.78 5.03 0.13
N LYS A 161 1.04 6.03 -0.71
CA LYS A 161 0.51 6.18 -2.07
C LYS A 161 1.31 5.34 -3.05
N ILE A 162 0.85 4.14 -3.36
CA ILE A 162 1.52 3.23 -4.30
C ILE A 162 0.81 3.25 -5.65
N ARG A 163 1.53 3.27 -6.77
CA ARG A 163 0.92 3.25 -8.10
C ARG A 163 1.55 2.23 -9.04
N GLY A 164 0.72 1.35 -9.59
CA GLY A 164 1.13 0.47 -10.69
C GLY A 164 1.08 1.19 -12.03
N VAL A 165 2.14 1.08 -12.81
CA VAL A 165 2.28 1.72 -14.12
C VAL A 165 2.38 0.67 -15.21
N LYS A 166 1.54 0.81 -16.23
CA LYS A 166 1.68 0.08 -17.49
C LYS A 166 2.49 0.96 -18.44
N LEU A 167 3.65 0.50 -18.89
CA LEU A 167 4.51 1.27 -19.79
C LEU A 167 3.81 1.62 -21.11
N THR A 168 2.91 0.77 -21.60
CA THR A 168 2.06 1.08 -22.77
C THR A 168 1.22 2.32 -22.56
N SER A 169 0.76 2.60 -21.34
CA SER A 169 0.02 3.81 -21.00
C SER A 169 0.91 5.05 -20.89
N ILE A 170 2.22 4.88 -20.67
CA ILE A 170 3.20 5.97 -20.73
C ILE A 170 3.52 6.29 -22.19
N ILE A 171 3.76 5.26 -23.01
CA ILE A 171 3.99 5.40 -24.45
C ILE A 171 2.79 6.09 -25.13
N GLN A 172 1.55 5.70 -24.80
CA GLN A 172 0.35 6.36 -25.32
C GLN A 172 0.25 7.84 -24.91
N ARG A 173 0.65 8.18 -23.67
CA ARG A 173 0.69 9.58 -23.23
C ARG A 173 1.75 10.38 -23.99
N ALA A 174 2.93 9.80 -24.22
CA ALA A 174 3.96 10.43 -25.04
C ALA A 174 3.48 10.73 -26.46
N GLN A 175 2.64 9.84 -27.04
CA GLN A 175 2.06 10.07 -28.37
C GLN A 175 0.98 11.15 -28.37
N GLN A 176 0.13 11.19 -27.35
CA GLN A 176 -0.99 12.12 -27.26
C GLN A 176 -0.58 13.52 -26.80
N PHE A 177 0.46 13.61 -25.96
CA PHE A 177 0.92 14.82 -25.31
C PHE A 177 2.42 14.99 -25.52
N SER A 178 2.89 15.02 -26.77
CA SER A 178 4.33 15.07 -27.06
C SER A 178 4.99 16.35 -26.54
N GLU A 179 4.32 17.50 -26.68
CA GLU A 179 4.83 18.81 -26.22
C GLU A 179 4.67 18.99 -24.69
N ASP A 180 3.68 18.32 -24.10
CA ASP A 180 3.32 18.42 -22.68
C ASP A 180 3.57 17.11 -21.90
N PHE A 181 4.50 16.28 -22.38
CA PHE A 181 4.67 14.91 -21.86
C PHE A 181 4.99 14.92 -20.36
N GLU A 182 5.88 15.82 -19.93
CA GLU A 182 6.27 15.97 -18.53
C GLU A 182 5.06 16.28 -17.64
N THR A 183 4.18 17.19 -18.08
CA THR A 183 2.93 17.51 -17.39
C THR A 183 2.00 16.29 -17.35
N ALA A 184 1.92 15.53 -18.43
CA ALA A 184 1.07 14.35 -18.54
C ALA A 184 1.52 13.18 -17.62
N VAL A 185 2.81 13.11 -17.29
CA VAL A 185 3.37 12.08 -16.40
C VAL A 185 3.67 12.56 -14.97
N ALA A 186 3.67 13.87 -14.71
CA ALA A 186 3.91 14.44 -13.38
C ALA A 186 3.06 13.80 -12.25
N PRO A 187 1.76 13.48 -12.44
CA PRO A 187 0.95 12.84 -11.40
C PRO A 187 1.41 11.42 -11.02
N PHE A 188 2.28 10.78 -11.79
CA PHE A 188 2.89 9.50 -11.41
C PHE A 188 4.01 9.71 -10.38
N TYR A 189 4.75 10.81 -10.48
CA TYR A 189 5.86 11.10 -9.57
C TYR A 189 5.43 11.50 -8.16
N GLU A 190 4.13 11.80 -7.94
CA GLU A 190 3.56 12.05 -6.61
C GLU A 190 3.37 10.78 -5.76
N ALA A 191 3.61 9.60 -6.35
CA ALA A 191 3.55 8.33 -5.63
C ALA A 191 4.75 8.17 -4.70
N ASP A 192 4.52 7.51 -3.57
CA ASP A 192 5.59 7.09 -2.65
C ASP A 192 6.42 5.94 -3.25
N LEU A 193 5.82 5.16 -4.14
CA LEU A 193 6.43 4.05 -4.87
C LEU A 193 5.71 3.81 -6.19
N LEU A 194 6.47 3.58 -7.25
CA LEU A 194 5.94 3.13 -8.54
C LEU A 194 6.27 1.66 -8.80
N ILE A 195 5.31 0.92 -9.35
CA ILE A 195 5.50 -0.46 -9.78
C ILE A 195 5.47 -0.51 -11.30
N ILE A 196 6.58 -0.92 -11.90
CA ILE A 196 6.75 -1.14 -13.33
C ILE A 196 6.71 -2.66 -13.55
N ASP A 197 5.54 -3.18 -13.90
CA ASP A 197 5.37 -4.63 -14.10
C ASP A 197 5.68 -5.01 -15.56
N ASP A 198 6.50 -6.05 -15.73
CA ASP A 198 6.92 -6.61 -17.01
C ASP A 198 7.70 -5.64 -17.94
N LEU A 199 8.75 -4.99 -17.43
CA LEU A 199 9.68 -4.18 -18.23
C LEU A 199 10.37 -5.02 -19.32
N GLY A 200 10.39 -4.51 -20.56
CA GLY A 200 11.02 -5.17 -21.72
C GLY A 200 10.08 -6.08 -22.53
N LYS A 201 8.75 -5.93 -22.38
CA LYS A 201 7.72 -6.61 -23.21
C LYS A 201 7.08 -5.72 -24.28
N GLU A 202 7.26 -4.43 -24.14
CA GLU A 202 6.79 -3.39 -25.03
C GLU A 202 7.38 -3.56 -26.44
N ARG A 203 6.65 -3.06 -27.45
CA ARG A 203 7.14 -3.11 -28.84
C ARG A 203 8.42 -2.28 -28.92
N SER A 204 9.48 -2.90 -29.43
CA SER A 204 10.78 -2.27 -29.64
C SER A 204 10.73 -1.28 -30.80
N THR A 205 10.11 -0.11 -30.60
CA THR A 205 10.28 1.04 -31.50
C THR A 205 11.14 2.09 -30.81
N PRO A 206 11.93 2.88 -31.57
CA PRO A 206 12.75 3.96 -31.00
C PRO A 206 11.94 4.92 -30.13
N PHE A 207 10.78 5.33 -30.64
CA PHE A 207 9.85 6.21 -29.92
C PHE A 207 9.38 5.61 -28.59
N ALA A 208 9.05 4.31 -28.55
CA ALA A 208 8.59 3.67 -27.33
C ALA A 208 9.71 3.57 -26.28
N ALA A 209 10.92 3.22 -26.72
CA ALA A 209 12.10 3.17 -25.85
C ALA A 209 12.41 4.55 -25.25
N GLU A 210 12.39 5.61 -26.08
CA GLU A 210 12.61 6.98 -25.64
C GLU A 210 11.54 7.46 -24.64
N ALA A 211 10.27 7.21 -24.91
CA ALA A 211 9.18 7.57 -23.99
C ALA A 211 9.32 6.87 -22.62
N VAL A 212 9.70 5.59 -22.61
CA VAL A 212 9.94 4.84 -21.37
C VAL A 212 11.18 5.36 -20.64
N PHE A 213 12.25 5.64 -21.37
CA PHE A 213 13.47 6.23 -20.83
C PHE A 213 13.19 7.57 -20.15
N ASN A 214 12.52 8.50 -20.83
CA ASN A 214 12.22 9.83 -20.27
C ASN A 214 11.40 9.73 -18.98
N PHE A 215 10.42 8.81 -18.93
CA PHE A 215 9.63 8.59 -17.73
C PHE A 215 10.45 8.00 -16.57
N LEU A 216 11.28 6.99 -16.83
CA LEU A 216 12.10 6.36 -15.80
C LEU A 216 13.25 7.27 -15.34
N ASP A 217 13.78 8.11 -16.22
CA ASP A 217 14.73 9.16 -15.87
C ASP A 217 14.10 10.20 -14.94
N GLY A 218 12.85 10.61 -15.22
CA GLY A 218 12.09 11.46 -14.31
C GLY A 218 11.93 10.86 -12.91
N CYS A 219 11.69 9.54 -12.81
CA CYS A 219 11.66 8.83 -11.53
C CYS A 219 13.03 8.87 -10.84
N TYR A 220 14.11 8.63 -11.58
CA TYR A 220 15.48 8.64 -11.10
C TYR A 220 15.88 10.03 -10.55
N ILE A 221 15.69 11.10 -11.33
CA ILE A 221 16.00 12.49 -10.94
C ILE A 221 15.24 12.89 -9.68
N ARG A 222 13.98 12.46 -9.55
CA ARG A 222 13.10 12.76 -8.42
C ARG A 222 13.26 11.80 -7.24
N LYS A 223 14.12 10.79 -7.37
CA LYS A 223 14.30 9.70 -6.38
C LYS A 223 12.99 9.02 -6.00
N VAL A 224 12.08 8.86 -6.96
CA VAL A 224 10.85 8.09 -6.75
C VAL A 224 11.24 6.61 -6.76
N PRO A 225 11.07 5.88 -5.64
CA PRO A 225 11.42 4.47 -5.59
C PRO A 225 10.64 3.66 -6.63
N LEU A 226 11.30 2.63 -7.19
CA LEU A 226 10.72 1.74 -8.20
C LEU A 226 10.72 0.29 -7.72
N ILE A 227 9.62 -0.43 -7.91
CA ILE A 227 9.66 -1.89 -8.03
C ILE A 227 9.48 -2.23 -9.49
N VAL A 228 10.52 -2.81 -10.09
CA VAL A 228 10.51 -3.24 -11.48
C VAL A 228 10.45 -4.76 -11.52
N THR A 229 9.57 -5.32 -12.37
CA THR A 229 9.59 -6.75 -12.68
C THR A 229 9.96 -6.97 -14.14
N THR A 230 10.73 -8.02 -14.45
CA THR A 230 11.02 -8.41 -15.83
C THR A 230 11.12 -9.93 -15.99
N ASN A 231 10.86 -10.43 -17.19
CA ASN A 231 11.10 -11.83 -17.54
C ASN A 231 12.40 -12.05 -18.31
N LYS A 232 13.17 -10.98 -18.58
CA LYS A 232 14.52 -11.12 -19.13
C LYS A 232 15.44 -11.69 -18.04
N ASP A 233 16.33 -12.61 -18.42
CA ASP A 233 17.37 -13.04 -17.49
C ASP A 233 18.42 -11.93 -17.32
N ILE A 234 19.16 -11.98 -16.22
CA ILE A 234 20.20 -10.99 -15.94
C ILE A 234 21.29 -11.01 -17.02
N ASP A 235 21.63 -12.18 -17.55
CA ASP A 235 22.63 -12.32 -18.61
C ASP A 235 22.19 -11.62 -19.90
N GLU A 236 20.91 -11.68 -20.24
CA GLU A 236 20.35 -10.96 -21.40
C GLU A 236 20.40 -9.44 -21.18
N ILE A 237 20.11 -8.99 -19.97
CA ILE A 237 20.16 -7.57 -19.62
C ILE A 237 21.60 -7.07 -19.63
N GLU A 238 22.54 -7.82 -19.07
CA GLU A 238 23.96 -7.49 -19.08
C GLU A 238 24.52 -7.46 -20.50
N LYS A 239 24.07 -8.36 -21.38
CA LYS A 239 24.40 -8.28 -22.81
C LYS A 239 23.91 -6.96 -23.42
N ILE A 240 22.64 -6.59 -23.22
CA ILE A 240 22.08 -5.32 -23.71
C ILE A 240 22.85 -4.12 -23.17
N MET A 241 23.25 -4.17 -21.89
CA MET A 241 23.98 -3.08 -21.24
C MET A 241 25.41 -2.91 -21.77
N ASN A 242 26.12 -4.01 -22.02
CA ASN A 242 27.53 -3.98 -22.42
C ASN A 242 27.72 -3.87 -23.94
N GLU A 243 26.84 -4.51 -24.71
CA GLU A 243 26.95 -4.68 -26.16
C GLU A 243 25.59 -4.43 -26.83
N PRO A 244 25.03 -3.20 -26.76
CA PRO A 244 23.78 -2.90 -27.45
C PRO A 244 23.96 -2.97 -28.97
N GLU A 245 23.14 -3.78 -29.64
CA GLU A 245 23.20 -3.99 -31.09
C GLU A 245 22.33 -2.96 -31.84
N THR A 246 21.36 -2.35 -31.17
CA THR A 246 20.45 -1.35 -31.74
C THR A 246 20.36 -0.05 -30.92
N ALA A 247 19.82 1.01 -31.52
CA ALA A 247 19.59 2.28 -30.81
C ALA A 247 18.58 2.11 -29.66
N GLU A 248 17.57 1.26 -29.84
CA GLU A 248 16.62 0.91 -28.79
C GLU A 248 17.31 0.20 -27.63
N GLU A 249 18.16 -0.79 -27.92
CA GLU A 249 18.93 -1.50 -26.91
C GLU A 249 19.88 -0.56 -26.15
N ALA A 250 20.51 0.39 -26.84
CA ALA A 250 21.33 1.42 -26.19
C ALA A 250 20.50 2.30 -25.24
N THR A 251 19.25 2.59 -25.58
CA THR A 251 18.35 3.31 -24.66
C THR A 251 17.97 2.45 -23.45
N TYR A 252 17.68 1.16 -23.65
CA TYR A 252 17.43 0.23 -22.54
C TYR A 252 18.64 0.02 -21.64
N ALA A 253 19.85 0.01 -22.20
CA ALA A 253 21.09 -0.05 -21.42
C ALA A 253 21.13 1.09 -20.38
N CYS A 254 20.85 2.33 -20.81
CA CYS A 254 20.78 3.47 -19.92
C CYS A 254 19.64 3.39 -18.88
N ILE A 255 18.50 2.80 -19.26
CA ILE A 255 17.41 2.53 -18.31
C ILE A 255 17.89 1.56 -17.22
N PHE A 256 18.48 0.44 -17.62
CA PHE A 256 18.92 -0.59 -16.68
C PHE A 256 20.04 -0.08 -15.77
N ASP A 257 20.94 0.77 -16.27
CA ASP A 257 21.99 1.40 -15.47
C ASP A 257 21.40 2.17 -14.27
N ARG A 258 20.46 3.08 -14.53
CA ARG A 258 19.78 3.88 -13.49
C ARG A 258 18.95 3.02 -12.54
N VAL A 259 18.25 2.01 -13.08
CA VAL A 259 17.44 1.09 -12.27
C VAL A 259 18.34 0.26 -11.36
N PHE A 260 19.47 -0.25 -11.86
CA PHE A 260 20.39 -1.11 -11.10
C PHE A 260 21.14 -0.35 -10.02
N GLU A 261 21.41 0.94 -10.23
CA GLU A 261 22.01 1.81 -9.21
C GLU A 261 21.11 1.94 -7.97
N HIS A 262 19.80 2.09 -8.16
CA HIS A 262 18.86 2.36 -7.06
C HIS A 262 18.02 1.16 -6.62
N CYS A 263 18.07 0.03 -7.33
CA CYS A 263 17.25 -1.13 -7.01
C CYS A 263 18.06 -2.33 -6.55
N LYS A 264 17.64 -2.94 -5.42
CA LYS A 264 18.16 -4.25 -5.03
C LYS A 264 17.64 -5.31 -6.00
N LYS A 265 18.56 -5.99 -6.68
CA LYS A 265 18.28 -7.14 -7.55
C LYS A 265 17.81 -8.35 -6.72
N ILE A 266 16.67 -8.93 -7.10
CA ILE A 266 16.08 -10.14 -6.51
C ILE A 266 15.76 -11.12 -7.65
N ARG A 267 16.42 -12.28 -7.64
CA ARG A 267 16.15 -13.35 -8.61
C ARG A 267 15.10 -14.30 -8.07
N LEU A 268 14.04 -14.54 -8.85
CA LEU A 268 13.00 -15.53 -8.60
C LEU A 268 13.13 -16.66 -9.61
N ASN A 269 13.87 -17.69 -9.22
CA ASN A 269 14.05 -18.91 -10.00
C ASN A 269 13.24 -20.07 -9.41
N LYS A 270 12.88 -21.03 -10.27
CA LYS A 270 12.45 -22.39 -9.86
C LYS A 270 11.14 -22.52 -9.08
N VAL A 271 10.11 -21.77 -9.47
CA VAL A 271 8.73 -22.10 -9.05
C VAL A 271 7.82 -22.06 -10.26
N ARG A 272 7.37 -23.22 -10.75
CA ARG A 272 6.39 -23.31 -11.85
C ARG A 272 4.97 -22.99 -11.34
N ARG A 273 4.80 -21.83 -10.69
CA ARG A 273 3.57 -21.45 -9.96
C ARG A 273 2.37 -21.44 -10.88
N ARG A 274 2.52 -20.89 -12.10
CA ARG A 274 1.46 -20.90 -13.12
C ARG A 274 1.12 -22.30 -13.63
N GLU A 275 2.08 -23.21 -13.74
CA GLU A 275 1.80 -24.59 -14.17
C GLU A 275 1.06 -25.38 -13.11
N ARG A 276 1.45 -25.25 -11.83
CA ARG A 276 0.69 -25.87 -10.72
C ARG A 276 -0.72 -25.30 -10.61
N LEU A 277 -0.87 -23.98 -10.73
CA LEU A 277 -2.19 -23.35 -10.73
C LEU A 277 -3.02 -23.82 -11.93
N ALA A 278 -2.40 -23.98 -13.11
CA ALA A 278 -3.09 -24.49 -14.30
C ALA A 278 -3.57 -25.93 -14.08
N LYS A 279 -2.74 -26.82 -13.54
CA LYS A 279 -3.14 -28.20 -13.18
C LYS A 279 -4.28 -28.23 -12.18
N HIS A 280 -4.19 -27.42 -11.12
CA HIS A 280 -5.25 -27.35 -10.11
C HIS A 280 -6.56 -26.81 -10.70
N ASN A 281 -6.50 -25.76 -11.51
CA ASN A 281 -7.67 -25.23 -12.21
C ASN A 281 -8.25 -26.25 -13.19
N GLU A 282 -7.42 -27.03 -13.87
CA GLU A 282 -7.84 -28.11 -14.75
C GLU A 282 -8.57 -29.21 -14.00
N GLU A 283 -8.12 -29.59 -12.79
CA GLU A 283 -8.82 -30.53 -11.93
C GLU A 283 -10.20 -30.01 -11.52
N ILE A 284 -10.30 -28.75 -11.07
CA ILE A 284 -11.57 -28.10 -10.75
C ILE A 284 -12.47 -28.02 -11.98
N MET A 285 -11.93 -27.65 -13.14
CA MET A 285 -12.69 -27.56 -14.39
C MET A 285 -13.21 -28.94 -14.81
N ASN A 286 -12.41 -29.99 -14.70
CA ASN A 286 -12.83 -31.36 -15.00
C ASN A 286 -13.94 -31.84 -14.05
N GLU A 287 -13.86 -31.49 -12.76
CA GLU A 287 -14.91 -31.77 -11.79
C GLU A 287 -16.22 -31.04 -12.16
N ILE A 288 -16.16 -29.73 -12.45
CA ILE A 288 -17.31 -28.93 -12.84
C ILE A 288 -17.93 -29.42 -14.16
N LEU A 289 -17.11 -29.81 -15.13
CA LEU A 289 -17.55 -30.28 -16.44
C LEU A 289 -17.95 -31.77 -16.45
N GLY A 290 -17.79 -32.49 -15.33
CA GLY A 290 -18.08 -33.92 -15.24
C GLY A 290 -17.16 -34.81 -16.07
N ILE A 291 -15.97 -34.33 -16.43
CA ILE A 291 -14.97 -35.09 -17.19
C ILE A 291 -14.22 -36.01 -16.22
N LYS A 292 -14.53 -37.31 -16.25
CA LYS A 292 -13.79 -38.30 -15.46
C LYS A 292 -12.37 -38.44 -16.02
N LYS A 293 -11.36 -38.42 -15.14
CA LYS A 293 -9.96 -38.73 -15.52
C LYS A 293 -9.95 -40.10 -16.20
N SER A 294 -9.55 -40.15 -17.47
CA SER A 294 -9.24 -41.39 -18.17
C SER A 294 -8.07 -42.05 -17.43
N ASN A 295 -8.30 -43.26 -16.90
CA ASN A 295 -7.23 -44.08 -16.31
C ASN A 295 -6.13 -44.40 -17.33
#